data_AF-A0A1C5MI24-F1
#
_entry.id   AF-A0A1C5MI24-F1
#
_cell.length_a   1.000
_cell.length_b   1.000
_cell.length_c   1.000
_cell.angle_alpha   90.00
_cell.angle_beta   90.00
_cell.angle_gamma   90.00
#
_symmetry.space_group_name_H-M   'P 1'
#
loop_
_entity.id
_entity.type
_entity.pdbx_description
1 polymer ?
#
loop_
_entity_poly.entity_id
_entity_poly.type
_entity_poly.pdbx_seq_one_letter_code
_entity_poly.pdbx_strand_id
1 'polypeptide(L)'
;MGYKYDFSTRDGMLEKLRAYAANPDDDTIRIKAKIKDMFMHCPELLYALDAKEYEDQLFDKDGNLNIDENGEPLGEWDSYFGENSYIRPYLYIPETQTKMNCYVCYQVSFSELPRYNDAVKYCIITFTVFVNGGHSIDEFTGIPKHDLIAGIIREKFAWTGLTTASAVPTKDEESMTDTHYLVRTLQFQAELPNSLVKTINGKTAYNNKRSY
;
A
#
# COMPACT_ATOMS: atom_id res chain seq x y z
N MET A 1 -25.70 -18.24 -27.81
CA MET A 1 -24.29 -18.37 -27.37
C MET A 1 -24.33 -18.53 -25.87
N GLY A 2 -23.97 -19.71 -25.34
CA GLY A 2 -24.05 -19.97 -23.89
C GLY A 2 -22.83 -19.38 -23.17
N TYR A 3 -23.03 -18.84 -21.98
CA TYR A 3 -21.94 -18.40 -21.12
C TYR A 3 -21.19 -19.64 -20.57
N LYS A 4 -19.86 -19.61 -20.60
CA LYS A 4 -18.99 -20.65 -20.02
C LYS A 4 -18.25 -20.05 -18.85
N TYR A 5 -18.31 -20.72 -17.71
CA TYR A 5 -17.64 -20.30 -16.46
C TYR A 5 -16.47 -21.24 -16.16
N ASP A 6 -15.46 -20.72 -15.47
CA ASP A 6 -14.28 -21.49 -15.04
C ASP A 6 -14.56 -22.41 -13.84
N PHE A 7 -15.75 -22.31 -13.26
CA PHE A 7 -16.20 -23.08 -12.11
C PHE A 7 -17.67 -23.49 -12.29
N SER A 8 -18.06 -24.60 -11.67
CA SER A 8 -19.44 -25.11 -11.65
C SER A 8 -20.00 -25.27 -10.23
N THR A 9 -19.19 -25.00 -9.20
CA THR A 9 -19.56 -25.13 -7.78
C THR A 9 -19.14 -23.91 -6.98
N ARG A 10 -19.78 -23.71 -5.82
CA ARG A 10 -19.43 -22.65 -4.87
C ARG A 10 -17.96 -22.77 -4.44
N ASP A 11 -17.49 -23.97 -4.14
CA ASP A 11 -16.12 -24.18 -3.66
C ASP A 11 -15.09 -23.85 -4.74
N GLY A 12 -15.33 -24.23 -6.00
CA GLY A 12 -14.45 -23.87 -7.12
C GLY A 12 -14.41 -22.35 -7.37
N MET A 13 -15.55 -21.66 -7.17
CA MET A 13 -15.58 -20.19 -7.22
C MET A 13 -14.75 -19.58 -6.08
N LEU A 14 -14.90 -20.07 -4.84
CA LEU A 14 -14.15 -19.57 -3.68
C LEU A 14 -12.65 -19.85 -3.81
N GLU A 15 -12.25 -20.98 -4.37
CA GLU A 15 -10.85 -21.30 -4.67
C GLU A 15 -10.26 -20.32 -5.68
N LYS A 16 -10.99 -20.03 -6.76
CA LYS A 16 -10.58 -19.00 -7.74
C LYS A 16 -10.43 -17.62 -7.08
N LEU A 17 -11.32 -17.25 -6.16
CA LEU A 17 -11.21 -15.99 -5.42
C LEU A 17 -9.96 -15.93 -4.54
N ARG A 18 -9.63 -17.03 -3.84
CA ARG A 18 -8.41 -17.14 -3.03
C ARG A 18 -7.14 -17.09 -3.91
N ALA A 19 -7.20 -17.65 -5.11
CA ALA A 19 -6.07 -17.62 -6.05
C ALA A 19 -5.66 -16.19 -6.43
N TYR A 20 -6.59 -15.22 -6.49
CA TYR A 20 -6.26 -13.82 -6.71
C TYR A 20 -5.37 -13.22 -5.61
N ALA A 21 -5.42 -13.73 -4.38
CA ALA A 21 -4.56 -13.27 -3.29
C ALA A 21 -3.21 -14.00 -3.29
N ALA A 22 -3.18 -15.30 -3.61
CA ALA A 22 -1.98 -16.12 -3.54
C ALA A 22 -1.05 -15.94 -4.76
N ASN A 23 -1.60 -15.79 -5.96
CA ASN A 23 -0.86 -15.58 -7.21
C ASN A 23 -1.52 -14.48 -8.05
N PRO A 24 -1.45 -13.22 -7.62
CA PRO A 24 -2.05 -12.12 -8.36
C PRO A 24 -1.32 -11.91 -9.69
N ASP A 25 -1.94 -12.36 -10.80
CA ASP A 25 -1.60 -11.86 -12.14
C ASP A 25 -1.96 -10.36 -12.28
N ASP A 26 -2.84 -9.85 -11.41
CA ASP A 26 -3.23 -8.43 -11.38
C ASP A 26 -2.18 -7.56 -10.68
N ASP A 27 -1.64 -6.58 -11.42
CA ASP A 27 -0.59 -5.70 -10.92
C ASP A 27 -1.05 -4.80 -9.76
N THR A 28 -2.34 -4.43 -9.69
CA THR A 28 -2.87 -3.63 -8.58
C THR A 28 -2.74 -4.41 -7.28
N ILE A 29 -3.22 -5.65 -7.26
CA ILE A 29 -3.18 -6.52 -6.07
C ILE A 29 -1.73 -6.80 -5.67
N ARG A 30 -0.88 -7.16 -6.64
CA ARG A 30 0.54 -7.46 -6.43
C ARG A 30 1.30 -6.27 -5.85
N ILE A 31 1.11 -5.07 -6.40
CA ILE A 31 1.80 -3.86 -5.93
C ILE A 31 1.31 -3.45 -4.54
N LYS A 32 0.00 -3.52 -4.28
CA LYS A 32 -0.54 -3.25 -2.94
C LYS A 32 0.03 -4.20 -1.88
N ALA A 33 0.20 -5.49 -2.22
CA ALA A 33 0.86 -6.45 -1.33
C ALA A 33 2.32 -6.08 -1.04
N LYS A 34 3.09 -5.66 -2.05
CA LYS A 34 4.46 -5.15 -1.86
C LYS A 34 4.52 -3.91 -0.96
N ILE A 35 3.58 -2.97 -1.13
CA ILE A 35 3.50 -1.78 -0.28
C ILE A 35 3.20 -2.18 1.16
N LYS A 36 2.25 -3.10 1.38
CA LYS A 36 1.96 -3.65 2.71
C LYS A 36 3.21 -4.22 3.35
N ASP A 37 3.90 -5.11 2.64
CA ASP A 37 5.11 -5.78 3.13
C ASP A 37 6.22 -4.79 3.51
N MET A 38 6.50 -3.82 2.64
CA MET A 38 7.49 -2.78 2.91
C MET A 38 7.10 -1.88 4.11
N PHE A 39 5.83 -1.52 4.26
CA PHE A 39 5.37 -0.74 5.42
C PHE A 39 5.34 -1.56 6.71
N MET A 40 5.10 -2.86 6.62
CA MET A 40 5.17 -3.77 7.77
C MET A 40 6.59 -3.77 8.32
N HIS A 41 7.61 -3.78 7.46
CA HIS A 41 9.02 -3.68 7.85
C HIS A 41 9.51 -2.23 8.06
N CYS A 42 8.61 -1.30 8.37
CA CYS A 42 8.94 0.09 8.68
C CYS A 42 8.45 0.47 10.09
N PRO A 43 9.15 0.03 11.14
CA PRO A 43 8.72 0.26 12.53
C PRO A 43 8.56 1.75 12.88
N GLU A 44 9.36 2.64 12.27
CA GLU A 44 9.22 4.09 12.46
C GLU A 44 7.90 4.63 11.89
N LEU A 45 7.40 4.07 10.77
CA LEU A 45 6.09 4.40 10.24
C LEU A 45 4.99 3.88 11.16
N LEU A 46 5.10 2.62 11.61
CA LEU A 46 4.13 2.00 12.52
C LEU A 46 4.00 2.79 13.83
N TYR A 47 5.12 3.21 14.41
CA TYR A 47 5.14 4.04 15.61
C TYR A 47 4.53 5.43 15.37
N ALA A 48 4.87 6.10 14.26
CA ALA A 48 4.38 7.44 13.94
C ALA A 48 2.86 7.54 13.73
N LEU A 49 2.18 6.41 13.50
CA LEU A 49 0.71 6.36 13.40
C LEU A 49 0.00 6.57 14.75
N ASP A 50 0.76 6.48 15.86
CA ASP A 50 0.28 6.68 17.23
C ASP A 50 -0.83 5.68 17.63
N ALA A 51 -0.70 4.44 17.14
CA ALA A 51 -1.56 3.33 17.51
C ALA A 51 -1.13 2.74 18.85
N LYS A 52 -1.42 3.44 19.95
CA LYS A 52 -0.98 3.07 21.31
C LYS A 52 -1.37 1.65 21.73
N GLU A 53 -2.49 1.14 21.24
CA GLU A 53 -2.91 -0.25 21.46
C GLU A 53 -1.99 -1.33 20.88
N TYR A 54 -1.09 -0.97 19.96
CA TYR A 54 -0.20 -1.92 19.28
C TYR A 54 1.28 -1.70 19.66
N GLU A 55 1.57 -0.80 20.59
CA GLU A 55 2.94 -0.49 21.00
C GLU A 55 3.64 -1.70 21.64
N ASP A 56 2.87 -2.58 22.30
CA ASP A 56 3.34 -3.85 22.87
C ASP A 56 3.59 -4.95 21.82
N GLN A 57 3.06 -4.79 20.61
CA GLN A 57 3.40 -5.62 19.46
C GLN A 57 4.72 -5.17 18.84
N LEU A 58 4.95 -3.85 18.81
CA LEU A 58 6.10 -3.22 18.18
C LEU A 58 7.38 -3.36 19.01
N PHE A 59 7.27 -3.23 20.34
CA PHE A 59 8.40 -3.29 21.26
C PHE A 59 8.24 -4.42 22.29
N ASP A 60 9.37 -5.02 22.67
CA ASP A 60 9.43 -5.95 23.79
C ASP A 60 9.33 -5.23 25.15
N LYS A 61 9.34 -6.00 26.25
CA LYS A 61 9.24 -5.46 27.61
C LYS A 61 10.43 -4.59 28.03
N ASP A 62 11.55 -4.73 27.34
CA ASP A 62 12.79 -3.99 27.59
C ASP A 62 12.90 -2.74 26.70
N GLY A 63 11.94 -2.53 25.79
CA GLY A 63 11.88 -1.40 24.87
C GLY A 63 12.66 -1.60 23.56
N ASN A 64 13.11 -2.81 23.26
CA ASN A 64 13.72 -3.13 21.97
C ASN A 64 12.64 -3.44 20.93
N LEU A 65 12.97 -3.34 19.64
CA LEU A 65 12.07 -3.81 18.59
C LEU A 65 11.79 -5.30 18.74
N ASN A 66 10.51 -5.68 18.66
CA ASN A 66 10.04 -7.04 18.80
C ASN A 66 10.19 -7.82 17.48
N ILE A 67 11.45 -8.16 17.14
CA ILE A 67 11.84 -8.82 15.89
C ILE A 67 12.75 -10.03 16.15
N ASP A 68 12.82 -10.95 15.20
CA ASP A 68 13.74 -12.08 15.21
C ASP A 68 15.16 -11.70 14.70
N GLU A 69 16.06 -12.68 14.64
CA GLU A 69 17.44 -12.48 14.16
C GLU A 69 17.53 -12.04 12.68
N ASN A 70 16.47 -12.23 11.89
CA ASN A 70 16.40 -11.86 10.48
C ASN A 70 15.73 -10.49 10.27
N GLY A 71 15.21 -9.86 11.34
CA GLY A 71 14.45 -8.63 11.26
C GLY A 71 12.95 -8.84 10.98
N GLU A 72 12.46 -10.08 11.08
CA GLU A 72 11.04 -10.37 10.92
C GLU A 72 10.29 -10.07 12.23
N PRO A 73 9.08 -9.49 12.16
CA PRO A 73 8.28 -9.22 13.35
C PRO A 73 7.93 -10.47 14.15
N LEU A 74 8.17 -10.42 15.47
CA LEU A 74 7.68 -11.44 16.42
C LEU A 74 6.28 -11.10 16.98
N GLY A 75 5.88 -9.83 16.91
CA GLY A 75 4.55 -9.35 17.28
C GLY A 75 3.57 -9.32 16.10
N GLU A 76 2.29 -9.06 16.38
CA GLU A 76 1.22 -8.99 15.37
C GLU A 76 1.22 -7.65 14.62
N TRP A 77 2.32 -7.31 13.94
CA TRP A 77 2.48 -6.03 13.22
C TRP A 77 1.53 -5.91 12.03
N ASP A 78 0.97 -7.03 11.54
CA ASP A 78 -0.06 -7.03 10.52
C ASP A 78 -1.38 -6.39 10.99
N SER A 79 -1.61 -6.27 12.30
CA SER A 79 -2.76 -5.60 12.92
C SER A 79 -2.87 -4.10 12.56
N TYR A 80 -1.75 -3.47 12.19
CA TYR A 80 -1.74 -2.09 11.67
C TYR A 80 -2.47 -1.95 10.33
N PHE A 81 -2.70 -3.05 9.62
CA PHE A 81 -3.29 -3.08 8.28
C PHE A 81 -4.69 -3.68 8.30
N GLY A 82 -5.62 -3.07 7.57
CA GLY A 82 -6.95 -3.64 7.39
C GLY A 82 -8.06 -2.61 7.34
N GLU A 83 -9.30 -3.11 7.21
CA GLU A 83 -10.47 -2.26 7.04
C GLU A 83 -10.80 -1.39 8.25
N ASN A 84 -10.38 -1.81 9.44
CA ASN A 84 -10.60 -1.08 10.68
C ASN A 84 -9.28 -0.63 11.33
N SER A 85 -8.18 -0.63 10.58
CA SER A 85 -6.84 -0.31 11.09
C SER A 85 -6.31 1.02 10.54
N TYR A 86 -5.04 1.30 10.84
CA TYR A 86 -4.38 2.58 10.60
C TYR A 86 -3.84 2.71 9.18
N ILE A 87 -3.39 1.61 8.57
CA ILE A 87 -2.89 1.56 7.20
C ILE A 87 -3.88 0.83 6.28
N ARG A 88 -4.30 1.50 5.21
CA ARG A 88 -5.44 1.09 4.38
C ARG A 88 -5.10 1.04 2.89
N PRO A 89 -5.42 -0.06 2.17
CA PRO A 89 -5.20 -0.19 0.73
C PRO A 89 -6.23 0.57 -0.13
N TYR A 90 -6.92 1.56 0.43
CA TYR A 90 -7.95 2.35 -0.24
C TYR A 90 -8.18 3.67 0.52
N LEU A 91 -8.76 4.65 -0.17
CA LEU A 91 -9.06 5.98 0.37
C LEU A 91 -10.45 5.99 1.02
N TYR A 92 -10.56 5.42 2.22
CA TYR A 92 -11.79 5.47 3.01
C TYR A 92 -11.49 5.40 4.51
N ILE A 93 -11.94 6.42 5.23
CA ILE A 93 -11.91 6.50 6.69
C ILE A 93 -13.35 6.63 7.16
N PRO A 94 -13.85 5.76 8.05
CA PRO A 94 -15.20 5.87 8.58
C PRO A 94 -15.38 7.18 9.36
N GLU A 95 -16.55 7.83 9.25
CA GLU A 95 -16.84 9.13 9.88
C GLU A 95 -16.78 9.11 11.42
N THR A 96 -17.05 7.96 12.05
CA THR A 96 -17.06 7.81 13.51
C THR A 96 -15.71 7.31 14.01
N GLN A 97 -14.75 8.21 14.17
CA GLN A 97 -13.49 7.91 14.87
C GLN A 97 -13.54 8.46 16.29
N THR A 98 -13.56 7.57 17.29
CA THR A 98 -13.51 7.94 18.71
C THR A 98 -12.09 8.20 19.20
N LYS A 99 -11.07 7.78 18.44
CA LYS A 99 -9.65 7.95 18.77
C LYS A 99 -8.99 8.98 17.86
N MET A 100 -8.14 9.82 18.46
CA MET A 100 -7.30 10.81 17.77
C MET A 100 -6.14 10.09 17.08
N ASN A 101 -6.40 9.48 15.94
CA ASN A 101 -5.45 8.62 15.24
C ASN A 101 -4.93 9.24 13.94
N CYS A 102 -3.77 8.77 13.50
CA CYS A 102 -3.24 9.04 12.17
C CYS A 102 -3.51 7.84 11.24
N TYR A 103 -3.85 8.08 9.98
CA TYR A 103 -4.10 7.04 9.00
C TYR A 103 -3.22 7.21 7.77
N VAL A 104 -2.81 6.11 7.17
CA VAL A 104 -2.14 6.10 5.87
C VAL A 104 -2.97 5.27 4.90
N CYS A 105 -3.55 5.94 3.92
CA CYS A 105 -4.22 5.28 2.81
C CYS A 105 -3.26 5.18 1.62
N TYR A 106 -3.37 4.12 0.82
CA TYR A 106 -2.65 4.01 -0.43
C TYR A 106 -3.51 3.48 -1.57
N GLN A 107 -3.30 4.05 -2.76
CA GLN A 107 -3.98 3.70 -3.99
C GLN A 107 -2.95 3.39 -5.07
N VAL A 108 -3.28 2.44 -5.94
CA VAL A 108 -2.47 2.06 -7.10
C VAL A 108 -3.35 2.22 -8.31
N SER A 109 -2.88 2.96 -9.30
CA SER A 109 -3.57 3.22 -10.56
C SER A 109 -2.59 3.12 -11.72
N PHE A 110 -3.10 2.92 -12.93
CA PHE A 110 -2.28 2.81 -14.14
C PHE A 110 -2.76 3.80 -15.19
N SER A 111 -1.82 4.36 -15.95
CA SER A 111 -2.08 5.25 -17.08
C SER A 111 -1.24 4.84 -18.30
N GLU A 112 -1.84 4.87 -19.49
CA GLU A 112 -1.27 4.39 -20.76
C GLU A 112 -0.36 5.43 -21.46
N LEU A 113 0.16 6.43 -20.76
CA LEU A 113 0.71 7.64 -21.40
C LEU A 113 2.20 7.67 -21.85
N PRO A 114 2.83 6.63 -22.44
CA PRO A 114 3.94 6.88 -23.34
C PRO A 114 3.42 7.02 -24.76
N ARG A 115 3.35 8.25 -25.28
CA ARG A 115 2.86 8.62 -26.64
C ARG A 115 3.44 7.83 -27.83
N TYR A 116 4.41 6.92 -27.61
CA TYR A 116 5.09 6.14 -28.64
C TYR A 116 5.49 4.71 -28.19
N ASN A 117 5.05 4.22 -27.01
CA ASN A 117 5.47 2.91 -26.53
C ASN A 117 4.34 2.15 -25.79
N ASP A 118 3.60 1.33 -26.53
CA ASP A 118 2.54 0.46 -26.00
C ASP A 118 3.08 -0.68 -25.10
N ALA A 119 4.41 -0.84 -25.01
CA ALA A 119 5.04 -1.88 -24.20
C ALA A 119 5.24 -1.47 -22.73
N VAL A 120 4.94 -0.22 -22.35
CA VAL A 120 5.14 0.32 -20.99
C VAL A 120 3.85 1.02 -20.54
N LYS A 121 3.55 0.92 -19.25
CA LYS A 121 2.48 1.67 -18.57
C LYS A 121 3.05 2.43 -17.38
N TYR A 122 2.47 3.58 -17.07
CA TYR A 122 2.78 4.30 -15.84
C TYR A 122 1.97 3.73 -14.69
N CYS A 123 2.67 3.20 -13.69
CA CYS A 123 2.11 2.88 -12.39
C CYS A 123 2.16 4.14 -11.53
N ILE A 124 1.01 4.56 -11.03
CA ILE A 124 0.84 5.72 -10.18
C ILE A 124 0.41 5.24 -8.80
N ILE A 125 1.22 5.56 -7.80
CA ILE A 125 1.00 5.18 -6.41
C ILE A 125 0.74 6.46 -5.64
N THR A 126 -0.41 6.54 -5.00
CA THR A 126 -0.81 7.69 -4.20
C THR A 126 -0.92 7.27 -2.76
N PHE A 127 -0.16 7.93 -1.89
CA PHE A 127 -0.31 7.84 -0.44
C PHE A 127 -1.08 9.07 0.05
N THR A 128 -2.04 8.85 0.94
CA THR A 128 -2.76 9.93 1.60
C THR A 128 -2.67 9.71 3.09
N VAL A 129 -1.94 10.61 3.75
CA VAL A 129 -1.78 10.65 5.21
C VAL A 129 -2.89 11.52 5.76
N PHE A 130 -3.60 11.02 6.77
CA PHE A 130 -4.61 11.76 7.52
C PHE A 130 -4.18 11.86 8.97
N VAL A 131 -4.13 13.08 9.51
CA VAL A 131 -3.82 13.33 10.91
C VAL A 131 -4.94 14.12 11.53
N ASN A 132 -5.45 13.65 12.66
CA ASN A 132 -6.49 14.37 13.37
C ASN A 132 -5.98 15.75 13.82
N GLY A 133 -6.71 16.83 13.51
CA GLY A 133 -6.28 18.20 13.79
C GLY A 133 -6.08 18.51 15.28
N GLY A 134 -6.74 17.77 16.18
CA GLY A 134 -6.57 17.90 17.63
C GLY A 134 -5.26 17.31 18.16
N HIS A 135 -4.53 16.56 17.33
CA HIS A 135 -3.27 15.90 17.70
C HIS A 135 -2.27 15.97 16.54
N SER A 136 -2.09 17.18 16.01
CA SER A 136 -1.37 17.45 14.77
C SER A 136 0.15 17.54 14.90
N ILE A 137 0.69 17.74 16.11
CA ILE A 137 2.13 17.87 16.36
C ILE A 137 2.61 16.60 17.06
N ASP A 138 3.74 16.06 16.58
CA ASP A 138 4.45 15.00 17.26
C ASP A 138 5.16 15.55 18.51
N GLU A 139 4.89 14.96 19.68
CA GLU A 139 5.39 15.48 20.95
C GLU A 139 6.91 15.35 21.11
N PHE A 140 7.52 14.33 20.47
CA PHE A 140 8.95 14.06 20.58
C PHE A 140 9.79 14.96 19.67
N THR A 141 9.31 15.21 18.46
CA THR A 141 10.07 15.94 17.42
C THR A 141 9.63 17.38 17.25
N GLY A 142 8.40 17.74 17.68
CA GLY A 142 7.78 19.04 17.42
C GLY A 142 7.37 19.26 15.96
N ILE A 143 7.47 18.24 15.11
CA ILE A 143 7.13 18.30 13.69
C ILE A 143 5.63 18.00 13.53
N PRO A 144 4.91 18.65 12.59
CA PRO A 144 3.57 18.22 12.23
C PRO A 144 3.54 16.74 11.82
N LYS A 145 2.69 15.93 12.45
CA LYS A 145 2.67 14.47 12.24
C LYS A 145 2.46 14.09 10.78
N HIS A 146 1.66 14.85 10.03
CA HIS A 146 1.41 14.56 8.62
C HIS A 146 2.68 14.73 7.77
N ASP A 147 3.51 15.73 8.09
CA ASP A 147 4.81 15.96 7.46
C ASP A 147 5.84 14.93 7.89
N LEU A 148 5.85 14.54 9.18
CA LEU A 148 6.73 13.49 9.70
C LEU A 148 6.46 12.15 9.01
N ILE A 149 5.21 11.69 8.99
CA ILE A 149 4.79 10.46 8.34
C ILE A 149 5.09 10.53 6.83
N ALA A 150 4.82 11.67 6.19
CA ALA A 150 5.14 11.86 4.78
C ALA A 150 6.65 11.85 4.49
N GLY A 151 7.47 12.33 5.43
CA GLY A 151 8.94 12.22 5.39
C GLY A 151 9.38 10.76 5.39
N ILE A 152 8.87 9.96 6.34
CA ILE A 152 9.16 8.53 6.45
C ILE A 152 8.76 7.79 5.17
N ILE A 153 7.54 8.02 4.67
CA ILE A 153 7.06 7.39 3.42
C ILE A 153 7.96 7.77 2.25
N ARG A 154 8.35 9.05 2.11
CA ARG A 154 9.23 9.48 1.01
C ARG A 154 10.59 8.81 1.10
N GLU A 155 11.20 8.75 2.29
CA GLU A 155 12.45 8.04 2.47
C GLU A 155 12.29 6.57 2.07
N LYS A 156 11.43 5.81 2.74
CA LYS A 156 11.33 4.37 2.50
C LYS A 156 10.83 4.05 1.09
N PHE A 157 9.82 4.75 0.60
CA PHE A 157 9.26 4.43 -0.71
C PHE A 157 10.15 4.89 -1.86
N ALA A 158 10.82 6.04 -1.77
CA ALA A 158 11.69 6.50 -2.86
C ALA A 158 12.96 5.65 -2.99
N TRP A 159 13.52 5.19 -1.86
CA TRP A 159 14.72 4.35 -1.87
C TRP A 159 14.43 2.89 -2.28
N THR A 160 13.30 2.33 -1.84
CA THR A 160 12.98 0.90 -2.05
C THR A 160 12.08 0.66 -3.27
N GLY A 161 11.27 1.65 -3.67
CA GLY A 161 10.42 1.63 -4.85
C GLY A 161 9.57 0.37 -4.98
N LEU A 162 9.40 -0.11 -6.22
CA LEU A 162 8.73 -1.39 -6.51
C LEU A 162 9.70 -2.57 -6.67
N THR A 163 10.90 -2.47 -6.08
CA THR A 163 12.06 -3.38 -6.15
C THR A 163 12.70 -3.55 -7.54
N THR A 164 11.98 -3.29 -8.64
CA THR A 164 12.50 -3.42 -10.02
C THR A 164 12.35 -2.17 -10.88
N ALA A 165 11.57 -1.18 -10.41
CA ALA A 165 11.35 0.08 -11.11
C ALA A 165 11.53 1.23 -10.12
N SER A 166 12.35 2.21 -10.51
CA SER A 166 12.57 3.43 -9.74
C SER A 166 11.29 4.27 -9.74
N ALA A 167 10.72 4.48 -8.57
CA ALA A 167 9.56 5.32 -8.40
C ALA A 167 10.01 6.79 -8.26
N VAL A 168 9.51 7.67 -9.13
CA VAL A 168 9.83 9.10 -9.12
C VAL A 168 8.70 9.85 -8.41
N PRO A 169 9.00 10.73 -7.43
CA PRO A 169 7.98 11.57 -6.82
C PRO A 169 7.41 12.55 -7.85
N THR A 170 6.08 12.64 -7.90
CA THR A 170 5.33 13.49 -8.84
C THR A 170 4.43 14.49 -8.14
N LYS A 171 4.07 14.23 -6.88
CA LYS A 171 3.21 15.10 -6.07
C LYS A 171 3.59 15.02 -4.60
N ASP A 172 3.56 16.17 -3.93
CA ASP A 172 3.72 16.32 -2.48
C ASP A 172 2.94 17.58 -2.05
N GLU A 173 1.70 17.40 -1.62
CA GLU A 173 0.77 18.49 -1.31
C GLU A 173 0.09 18.30 0.04
N GLU A 174 -0.04 19.42 0.76
CA GLU A 174 -0.87 19.51 1.97
C GLU A 174 -2.28 19.98 1.60
N SER A 175 -3.27 19.43 2.30
CA SER A 175 -4.65 19.88 2.27
C SER A 175 -5.33 19.67 3.62
N MET A 176 -6.59 20.09 3.71
CA MET A 176 -7.45 19.84 4.86
C MET A 176 -8.76 19.22 4.37
N THR A 177 -9.37 18.38 5.21
CA THR A 177 -10.72 17.84 4.98
C THR A 177 -11.74 18.52 5.88
N ASP A 178 -13.01 18.52 5.46
CA ASP A 178 -14.13 19.01 6.26
C ASP A 178 -14.29 18.22 7.59
N THR A 179 -13.70 17.03 7.67
CA THR A 179 -13.69 16.14 8.84
C THR A 179 -12.59 16.44 9.87
N HIS A 180 -12.00 17.64 9.87
CA HIS A 180 -10.91 18.06 10.79
C HIS A 180 -9.63 17.23 10.71
N TYR A 181 -9.40 16.53 9.59
CA TYR A 181 -8.09 15.94 9.31
C TYR A 181 -7.22 16.91 8.52
N LEU A 182 -5.98 17.08 8.98
CA LEU A 182 -4.87 17.54 8.17
C LEU A 182 -4.45 16.41 7.24
N VAL A 183 -4.24 16.73 5.97
CA VAL A 183 -3.97 15.72 4.95
C VAL A 183 -2.67 16.05 4.21
N ARG A 184 -1.84 15.03 4.00
CA ARG A 184 -0.71 15.10 3.09
C ARG A 184 -0.88 14.05 1.99
N THR A 185 -0.84 14.48 0.74
CA THR A 185 -0.92 13.59 -0.42
C THR A 185 0.44 13.50 -1.10
N LEU A 186 0.97 12.28 -1.18
CA LEU A 186 2.19 11.96 -1.90
C LEU A 186 1.85 11.11 -3.11
N GLN A 187 2.48 11.40 -4.25
CA GLN A 187 2.32 10.57 -5.46
C GLN A 187 3.67 10.20 -6.03
N PHE A 188 3.80 8.94 -6.40
CA PHE A 188 4.97 8.38 -7.04
C PHE A 188 4.56 7.72 -8.35
N GLN A 189 5.42 7.85 -9.35
CA GLN A 189 5.24 7.26 -10.66
C GLN A 189 6.38 6.29 -10.96
N ALA A 190 6.05 5.09 -11.43
CA ALA A 190 7.03 4.12 -11.91
C ALA A 190 6.63 3.64 -13.31
N GLU A 191 7.63 3.42 -14.17
CA GLU A 191 7.44 2.76 -15.46
C GLU A 191 7.45 1.24 -15.26
N LEU A 192 6.38 0.58 -15.65
CA LEU A 192 6.27 -0.88 -15.62
C LEU A 192 6.03 -1.41 -17.03
N PRO A 193 6.49 -2.62 -17.36
CA PRO A 193 6.05 -3.29 -18.57
C PRO A 193 4.52 -3.27 -18.62
N ASN A 194 3.97 -2.84 -19.75
CA ASN A 194 2.55 -3.04 -20.01
C ASN A 194 2.32 -4.56 -19.94
N SER A 195 1.23 -5.00 -19.30
CA SER A 195 0.95 -6.41 -18.95
C SER A 195 0.78 -7.27 -20.20
N LEU A 196 1.88 -7.47 -20.92
CA LEU A 196 2.05 -8.19 -22.16
C LEU A 196 2.08 -9.68 -21.90
N VAL A 197 1.80 -10.17 -20.69
CA VAL A 197 1.94 -11.58 -20.35
C VAL A 197 0.68 -12.03 -19.62
N LYS A 198 0.04 -13.09 -20.14
CA LYS A 198 -1.17 -13.69 -19.58
C LYS A 198 -0.86 -15.11 -19.14
N THR A 199 -1.24 -15.47 -17.91
CA THR A 199 -1.20 -16.85 -17.44
C THR A 199 -2.56 -17.49 -17.69
N ILE A 200 -2.60 -18.55 -18.50
CA ILE A 200 -3.80 -19.37 -18.70
C ILE A 200 -3.42 -20.81 -18.34
N ASN A 201 -4.14 -21.42 -17.39
CA ASN A 201 -3.91 -22.80 -16.93
C ASN A 201 -2.45 -23.07 -16.54
N GLY A 202 -1.83 -22.16 -15.78
CA GLY A 202 -0.44 -22.30 -15.31
C GLY A 202 0.63 -22.12 -16.40
N LYS A 203 0.27 -21.65 -17.60
CA LYS A 203 1.21 -21.30 -18.67
C LYS A 203 1.18 -19.81 -18.96
N THR A 204 2.34 -19.20 -18.79
CA THR A 204 2.61 -17.77 -18.99
C THR A 204 2.97 -17.50 -20.46
N ALA A 205 2.23 -16.62 -21.15
CA ALA A 205 2.46 -16.32 -22.57
C ALA A 205 2.41 -14.82 -22.90
N TYR A 206 3.25 -14.37 -23.83
CA TYR A 206 3.29 -12.98 -24.29
C TYR A 206 2.12 -12.63 -25.26
N ASN A 207 1.46 -11.50 -25.05
CA ASN A 207 0.26 -10.98 -25.73
C ASN A 207 0.56 -10.39 -27.12
N ASN A 208 1.82 -10.38 -27.58
CA ASN A 208 2.21 -9.79 -28.87
C ASN A 208 2.43 -10.84 -29.98
N LYS A 209 1.72 -11.97 -29.94
CA LYS A 209 1.63 -12.85 -31.12
C LYS A 209 0.73 -12.15 -32.15
N ARG A 210 1.34 -11.34 -33.03
CA ARG A 210 0.72 -11.04 -34.33
C ARG A 210 0.52 -12.38 -35.03
N SER A 211 -0.73 -12.81 -35.15
CA SER A 211 -1.10 -13.87 -36.07
C SER A 211 -0.75 -13.37 -37.47
N TYR A 212 0.31 -13.92 -38.06
CA TYR A 212 0.53 -13.85 -39.50
C TYR A 212 -0.41 -14.84 -40.19
#